data_AF-A0A9D3SZM6-F1
#
_entry.id   AF-A0A9D3SZM6-F1
#
_cell.length_a   1.000
_cell.length_b   1.000
_cell.length_c   1.000
_cell.angle_alpha   90.00
_cell.angle_beta   90.00
_cell.angle_gamma   90.00
#
_symmetry.space_group_name_H-M   'P 1'
#
loop_
_entity.id
_entity.type
_entity.pdbx_description
1 polymer ?
#
loop_
_entity_poly.entity_id
_entity_poly.type
_entity_poly.pdbx_seq_one_letter_code
_entity_poly.pdbx_strand_id
1 'polypeptide(L)'
;MFSRTTEDESSDVEEMDTSETRWCWFYLAECGVWHMFEVDPSAACSVTSDQIEQNYCRNQQGVLEFHTAKYTYRVDFSVMRQTNLTTGKQRPIKRALHSMTSFRFICDNLALPVPSHWERINTEEPYQLISLGRDTFECKEVARLFERTMGGVPIKAIQRIQNLDLWEFFCRKKAQLRKIKRTDIEEKMLFHGTGHSNVQAICTYNFDWRLTGSHGDVYGKGSYFARDAKYSSKFCHSTGKHNFTLQKHGLAPPIFQSEPPFKSMFLARVLVGEYTLGHPLFSRPPSKDTTITNFYDSCVDDIANPKIFVIFDSNQVYPEYLIEFY
;
A
#
# COMPACT_ATOMS: atom_id res chain seq x y z
N MET A 1 -8.14 -23.62 -58.85
CA MET A 1 -7.26 -23.93 -57.70
C MET A 1 -7.78 -23.09 -56.53
N PHE A 2 -8.79 -23.59 -55.82
CA PHE A 2 -9.32 -22.96 -54.61
C PHE A 2 -9.13 -23.97 -53.49
N SER A 3 -8.14 -23.74 -52.63
CA SER A 3 -7.93 -24.50 -51.41
C SER A 3 -8.87 -23.95 -50.35
N ARG A 4 -9.76 -24.81 -49.85
CA ARG A 4 -10.68 -24.55 -48.75
C ARG A 4 -10.07 -25.25 -47.55
N THR A 5 -9.52 -24.49 -46.61
CA THR A 5 -9.11 -24.99 -45.30
C THR A 5 -10.06 -24.42 -44.26
N THR A 6 -10.74 -25.33 -43.59
CA THR A 6 -11.59 -25.16 -42.41
C THR A 6 -10.72 -24.80 -41.22
N GLU A 7 -11.00 -23.68 -40.56
CA GLU A 7 -10.46 -23.37 -39.24
C GLU A 7 -11.51 -23.70 -38.18
N ASP A 8 -11.10 -24.55 -37.25
CA ASP A 8 -11.80 -24.95 -36.04
C ASP A 8 -12.16 -23.73 -35.18
N GLU A 9 -13.46 -23.54 -34.91
CA GLU A 9 -13.91 -22.74 -33.77
C GLU A 9 -13.74 -23.58 -32.49
N SER A 10 -12.55 -23.51 -31.88
CA SER A 10 -12.37 -23.99 -30.50
C SER A 10 -12.79 -22.90 -29.53
N SER A 11 -13.82 -23.21 -28.75
CA SER A 11 -14.32 -22.46 -27.61
C SER A 11 -13.26 -22.28 -26.52
N ASP A 12 -12.77 -21.05 -26.35
CA ASP A 12 -12.16 -20.64 -25.09
C ASP A 12 -13.16 -19.73 -24.37
N VAL A 13 -14.01 -20.39 -23.58
CA VAL A 13 -14.78 -19.72 -22.53
C VAL A 13 -13.75 -19.15 -21.57
N GLU A 14 -13.50 -17.84 -21.63
CA GLU A 14 -12.67 -17.17 -20.63
C GLU A 14 -13.28 -17.45 -19.25
N GLU A 15 -12.58 -18.26 -18.45
CA GLU A 15 -12.88 -18.44 -17.04
C GLU A 15 -12.88 -17.05 -16.40
N MET A 16 -14.09 -16.54 -16.14
CA MET A 16 -14.27 -15.44 -15.20
C MET A 16 -13.58 -15.84 -13.91
N ASP A 17 -12.48 -15.15 -13.57
CA ASP A 17 -11.84 -15.23 -12.26
C ASP A 17 -12.84 -14.73 -11.21
N THR A 18 -13.70 -15.63 -10.76
CA THR A 18 -14.50 -15.48 -9.55
C THR A 18 -13.59 -15.75 -8.37
N SER A 19 -12.52 -14.96 -8.20
CA SER A 19 -11.69 -15.03 -7.00
C SER A 19 -12.60 -14.69 -5.82
N GLU A 20 -13.06 -15.72 -5.11
CA GLU A 20 -13.94 -15.58 -3.98
C GLU A 20 -13.31 -14.62 -2.97
N THR A 21 -14.15 -13.74 -2.45
CA THR A 21 -13.80 -12.78 -1.40
C THR A 21 -13.47 -13.56 -0.13
N ARG A 22 -12.19 -13.96 0.03
CA ARG A 22 -11.72 -14.78 1.15
C ARG A 22 -11.61 -13.93 2.41
N TRP A 23 -12.00 -14.45 3.57
CA TRP A 23 -11.88 -13.78 4.87
C TRP A 23 -10.75 -14.41 5.68
N CYS A 24 -9.84 -13.57 6.18
CA CYS A 24 -8.73 -13.97 7.02
C CYS A 24 -8.87 -13.51 8.48
N TRP A 25 -8.27 -14.29 9.36
CA TRP A 25 -8.28 -14.07 10.81
C TRP A 25 -6.89 -13.68 11.31
N PHE A 26 -6.86 -12.81 12.32
CA PHE A 26 -5.64 -12.27 12.89
C PHE A 26 -5.73 -12.20 14.42
N TYR A 27 -4.58 -12.28 15.09
CA TYR A 27 -4.43 -12.05 16.53
C TYR A 27 -3.38 -10.98 16.82
N LEU A 28 -3.58 -10.19 17.88
CA LEU A 28 -2.60 -9.18 18.31
C LEU A 28 -1.52 -9.83 19.17
N ALA A 29 -0.28 -9.90 18.69
CA ALA A 29 0.84 -10.48 19.42
C ALA A 29 1.36 -9.53 20.51
N GLU A 30 2.19 -10.06 21.43
CA GLU A 30 2.80 -9.28 22.52
C GLU A 30 3.71 -8.15 22.00
N CYS A 31 4.23 -8.27 20.77
CA CYS A 31 4.97 -7.21 20.09
C CYS A 31 4.10 -6.03 19.62
N GLY A 32 2.77 -6.10 19.78
CA GLY A 32 1.84 -5.07 19.31
C GLY A 32 1.45 -5.19 17.84
N VAL A 33 1.92 -6.22 17.13
CA VAL A 33 1.63 -6.46 15.70
C VAL A 33 0.52 -7.50 15.55
N TRP A 34 -0.34 -7.32 14.55
CA TRP A 34 -1.32 -8.34 14.18
C TRP A 34 -0.69 -9.40 13.31
N HIS A 35 -0.75 -10.64 13.76
CA HIS A 35 -0.33 -11.80 12.98
C HIS A 35 -1.55 -12.51 12.43
N MET A 36 -1.48 -12.88 11.16
CA MET A 36 -2.50 -13.70 10.52
C MET A 36 -2.38 -15.15 11.02
N PHE A 37 -3.51 -15.83 11.21
CA PHE A 37 -3.51 -17.28 11.33
C PHE A 37 -3.05 -17.89 10.01
N GLU A 38 -2.33 -19.01 10.08
CA GLU A 38 -1.76 -19.64 8.89
C GLU A 38 -2.86 -20.00 7.89
N VAL A 39 -2.60 -19.80 6.60
CA VAL A 39 -3.54 -20.16 5.52
C VAL A 39 -3.46 -21.65 5.25
N ASP A 40 -2.24 -22.17 5.22
CA ASP A 40 -1.94 -23.58 5.03
C ASP A 40 -1.80 -24.31 6.38
N PRO A 41 -2.20 -25.59 6.47
CA PRO A 41 -1.95 -26.39 7.65
C PRO A 41 -0.45 -26.50 7.94
N SER A 42 -0.04 -26.26 9.19
CA SER A 42 1.33 -26.50 9.63
C SER A 42 1.38 -27.40 10.87
N ALA A 43 2.55 -28.00 11.09
CA ALA A 43 2.82 -28.74 12.33
C ALA A 43 2.85 -27.85 13.59
N ALA A 44 2.88 -26.52 13.43
CA ALA A 44 3.03 -25.58 14.54
C ALA A 44 1.68 -25.06 15.09
N CYS A 45 0.60 -25.10 14.30
CA CYS A 45 -0.73 -24.62 14.66
C CYS A 45 -1.82 -25.54 14.10
N SER A 46 -2.72 -26.01 14.95
CA SER A 46 -3.77 -26.96 14.56
C SER A 46 -4.98 -26.34 13.85
N VAL A 47 -4.95 -25.03 13.63
CA VAL A 47 -6.05 -24.30 13.01
C VAL A 47 -5.53 -23.34 11.95
N THR A 48 -6.20 -23.32 10.81
CA THR A 48 -5.96 -22.33 9.76
C THR A 48 -6.95 -21.17 9.84
N SER A 49 -6.61 -20.06 9.20
CA SER A 49 -7.50 -18.93 9.05
C SER A 49 -8.86 -19.32 8.46
N ASP A 50 -8.88 -20.19 7.45
CA ASP A 50 -10.11 -20.67 6.80
C ASP A 50 -10.99 -21.50 7.76
N GLN A 51 -10.37 -22.30 8.62
CA GLN A 51 -11.11 -23.07 9.63
C GLN A 51 -11.72 -22.16 10.69
N ILE A 52 -11.03 -21.09 11.09
CA ILE A 52 -11.60 -20.09 12.01
C ILE A 52 -12.81 -19.41 11.34
N GLU A 53 -12.68 -19.02 10.08
CA GLU A 53 -13.77 -18.41 9.31
C GLU A 53 -14.99 -19.33 9.21
N GLN A 54 -14.79 -20.60 8.87
CA GLN A 54 -15.88 -21.57 8.81
C GLN A 54 -16.60 -21.72 10.16
N ASN A 55 -15.86 -21.72 11.28
CA ASN A 55 -16.47 -21.80 12.61
C ASN A 55 -17.24 -20.53 12.97
N TYR A 56 -16.70 -19.36 12.65
CA TYR A 56 -17.39 -18.08 12.87
C TYR A 56 -18.69 -17.99 12.05
N CYS A 57 -18.67 -18.41 10.78
CA CYS A 57 -19.86 -18.44 9.94
C CYS A 57 -20.95 -19.38 10.47
N ARG A 58 -20.57 -20.49 11.12
CA ARG A 58 -21.53 -21.40 11.78
C ARG A 58 -22.12 -20.80 13.04
N ASN A 59 -21.31 -20.11 13.84
CA ASN A 59 -21.77 -19.48 15.07
C ASN A 59 -20.89 -18.27 15.45
N GLN A 60 -21.41 -17.07 15.22
CA GLN A 60 -20.71 -15.81 15.52
C GLN A 60 -20.56 -15.53 17.03
N GLN A 61 -21.26 -16.28 17.88
CA GLN A 61 -21.14 -16.24 19.34
C GLN A 61 -20.47 -17.52 19.88
N GLY A 62 -19.93 -18.34 18.98
CA GLY A 62 -19.29 -19.60 19.31
C GLY A 62 -17.89 -19.43 19.86
N VAL A 63 -17.34 -20.55 20.30
CA VAL A 63 -15.94 -20.64 20.72
C VAL A 63 -15.24 -21.75 19.95
N LEU A 64 -13.95 -21.56 19.70
CA LEU A 64 -13.10 -22.49 18.98
C LEU A 64 -11.83 -22.71 19.78
N GLU A 65 -11.54 -23.96 20.13
CA GLU A 65 -10.28 -24.34 20.78
C GLU A 65 -9.30 -24.92 19.76
N PHE A 66 -8.04 -24.53 19.89
CA PHE A 66 -6.96 -25.02 19.04
C PHE A 66 -5.65 -25.09 19.85
N HIS A 67 -4.66 -25.75 19.29
CA HIS A 67 -3.37 -25.93 19.95
C HIS A 67 -2.22 -25.61 19.02
N THR A 68 -1.13 -25.18 19.64
CA THR A 68 0.17 -24.98 19.01
C THR A 68 1.15 -25.98 19.62
N ALA A 69 2.40 -26.01 19.13
CA ALA A 69 3.44 -26.85 19.72
C ALA A 69 3.66 -26.62 21.24
N LYS A 70 3.28 -25.46 21.79
CA LYS A 70 3.54 -25.10 23.20
C LYS A 70 2.29 -24.88 24.06
N TYR A 71 1.20 -24.40 23.48
CA TYR A 71 0.04 -23.93 24.25
C TYR A 71 -1.27 -24.29 23.57
N THR A 72 -2.30 -24.46 24.40
CA THR A 72 -3.71 -24.54 23.97
C THR A 72 -4.36 -23.17 24.11
N TYR A 73 -5.18 -22.82 23.12
CA TYR A 73 -5.86 -21.55 23.05
C TYR A 73 -7.35 -21.74 22.81
N ARG A 74 -8.14 -20.79 23.31
CA ARG A 74 -9.57 -20.65 23.01
C ARG A 74 -9.82 -19.30 22.36
N VAL A 75 -10.43 -19.32 21.19
CA VAL A 75 -11.03 -18.16 20.52
C VAL A 75 -12.49 -18.06 20.95
N ASP A 76 -12.88 -16.87 21.35
CA ASP A 76 -14.26 -16.51 21.66
C ASP A 76 -14.70 -15.41 20.69
N PHE A 77 -15.64 -15.76 19.81
CA PHE A 77 -16.13 -14.86 18.77
C PHE A 77 -17.06 -13.77 19.31
N SER A 78 -17.74 -14.02 20.43
CA SER A 78 -18.67 -13.04 21.03
C SER A 78 -17.95 -11.77 21.49
N VAL A 79 -16.77 -11.95 22.08
CA VAL A 79 -15.93 -10.88 22.62
C VAL A 79 -14.73 -10.55 21.72
N MET A 80 -14.54 -11.29 20.63
CA MET A 80 -13.39 -11.15 19.72
C MET A 80 -12.04 -11.22 20.45
N ARG A 81 -11.86 -12.27 21.28
CA ARG A 81 -10.59 -12.51 22.01
C ARG A 81 -10.11 -13.95 21.87
N GLN A 82 -8.79 -14.10 21.89
CA GLN A 82 -8.11 -15.37 22.08
C GLN A 82 -7.54 -15.41 23.50
N THR A 83 -7.73 -16.53 24.20
CA THR A 83 -7.20 -16.80 25.54
C THR A 83 -6.22 -17.97 25.47
N ASN A 84 -5.02 -17.80 26.05
CA ASN A 84 -4.12 -18.92 26.33
C ASN A 84 -4.67 -19.68 27.53
N LEU A 85 -5.08 -20.93 27.35
CA LEU A 85 -5.69 -21.72 28.42
C LEU A 85 -4.67 -22.17 29.48
N THR A 86 -3.39 -22.22 29.14
CA THR A 86 -2.31 -22.54 30.08
C THR A 86 -1.96 -21.35 30.98
N THR A 87 -1.91 -20.13 30.43
CA THR A 87 -1.43 -18.94 31.17
C THR A 87 -2.53 -17.96 31.56
N GLY A 88 -3.75 -18.11 31.04
CA GLY A 88 -4.86 -17.17 31.21
C GLY A 88 -4.72 -15.84 30.46
N LYS A 89 -3.59 -15.59 29.77
CA LYS A 89 -3.37 -14.36 29.02
C LYS A 89 -4.37 -14.24 27.86
N GLN A 90 -4.94 -13.06 27.68
CA GLN A 90 -5.88 -12.75 26.61
C GLN A 90 -5.31 -11.75 25.62
N ARG A 91 -5.62 -11.94 24.34
CA ARG A 91 -5.29 -11.01 23.26
C ARG A 91 -6.47 -10.80 22.31
N PRO A 92 -6.66 -9.59 21.75
CA PRO A 92 -7.66 -9.34 20.72
C PRO A 92 -7.46 -10.21 19.46
N ILE A 93 -8.56 -10.56 18.81
CA ILE A 93 -8.59 -11.13 17.45
C ILE A 93 -9.43 -10.25 16.51
N LYS A 94 -9.23 -10.37 15.20
CA LYS A 94 -10.05 -9.68 14.19
C LYS A 94 -10.20 -10.50 12.91
N ARG A 95 -11.28 -10.22 12.18
CA ARG A 95 -11.60 -10.77 10.85
C ARG A 95 -11.46 -9.65 9.81
N ALA A 96 -10.77 -9.90 8.70
CA ALA A 96 -10.58 -8.96 7.58
C ALA A 96 -10.54 -9.71 6.25
N LEU A 97 -10.80 -9.08 5.10
CA LEU A 97 -10.70 -9.82 3.82
C LEU A 97 -9.26 -10.21 3.50
N HIS A 98 -9.10 -11.13 2.57
CA HIS A 98 -7.86 -11.56 1.97
C HIS A 98 -7.94 -11.15 0.50
N SER A 99 -7.13 -10.17 0.12
CA SER A 99 -7.07 -9.71 -1.26
C SER A 99 -5.68 -9.97 -1.80
N MET A 100 -5.58 -10.63 -2.95
CA MET A 100 -4.33 -10.83 -3.70
C MET A 100 -3.72 -9.50 -4.19
N THR A 101 -4.53 -8.43 -4.23
CA THR A 101 -4.07 -7.05 -4.10
C THR A 101 -4.06 -6.69 -2.61
N SER A 102 -3.03 -7.20 -1.91
CA SER A 102 -2.73 -6.86 -0.52
C SER A 102 -2.89 -5.35 -0.33
N PHE A 103 -3.47 -4.92 0.80
CA PHE A 103 -3.73 -3.53 1.24
C PHE A 103 -5.19 -3.04 1.24
N ARG A 104 -6.20 -3.85 0.88
CA ARG A 104 -7.62 -3.41 0.86
C ARG A 104 -8.33 -3.29 2.23
N PHE A 105 -7.62 -3.26 3.34
CA PHE A 105 -8.22 -3.11 4.68
C PHE A 105 -7.95 -1.72 5.22
N ILE A 106 -8.88 -1.22 6.04
CA ILE A 106 -8.82 0.02 6.83
C ILE A 106 -9.50 1.23 6.14
N CYS A 107 -10.82 1.16 5.90
CA CYS A 107 -11.59 2.38 5.59
C CYS A 107 -13.07 2.34 6.01
N ASP A 108 -13.48 1.49 6.96
CA ASP A 108 -14.91 1.37 7.33
C ASP A 108 -15.28 1.97 8.69
N ASN A 109 -14.38 2.69 9.37
CA ASN A 109 -14.75 3.51 10.52
C ASN A 109 -14.59 5.00 10.18
N LEU A 110 -15.70 5.70 9.91
CA LEU A 110 -15.69 7.13 9.54
C LEU A 110 -15.17 8.07 10.65
N ALA A 111 -14.93 7.55 11.86
CA ALA A 111 -14.43 8.29 13.02
C ALA A 111 -12.93 8.09 13.31
N LEU A 112 -12.16 7.59 12.33
CA LEU A 112 -10.70 7.30 12.33
C LEU A 112 -10.33 5.84 12.67
N PRO A 113 -10.10 4.98 11.66
CA PRO A 113 -9.52 3.67 11.86
C PRO A 113 -8.01 3.80 11.65
N VAL A 114 -7.25 3.94 12.73
CA VAL A 114 -5.81 3.69 12.68
C VAL A 114 -5.60 2.32 12.03
N PRO A 115 -4.71 2.19 11.03
CA PRO A 115 -4.38 0.91 10.45
C PRO A 115 -4.07 -0.08 11.55
N SER A 116 -4.86 -1.13 11.60
CA SER A 116 -4.75 -2.08 12.70
C SER A 116 -3.34 -2.65 12.86
N HIS A 117 -2.54 -2.72 11.78
CA HIS A 117 -1.16 -3.21 11.80
C HIS A 117 -0.12 -2.21 12.33
N TRP A 118 -0.49 -0.96 12.63
CA TRP A 118 0.43 0.04 13.19
C TRP A 118 0.78 -0.26 14.65
N GLU A 119 2.03 0.00 15.05
CA GLU A 119 2.40 0.05 16.46
C GLU A 119 1.82 1.33 17.11
N ARG A 120 1.94 1.40 18.43
CA ARG A 120 1.49 2.55 19.22
C ARG A 120 2.01 3.87 18.62
N ILE A 121 1.06 4.67 18.14
CA ILE A 121 1.33 6.00 17.59
C ILE A 121 1.72 6.94 18.73
N ASN A 122 2.82 7.66 18.56
CA ASN A 122 3.14 8.83 19.35
C ASN A 122 2.49 10.06 18.70
N THR A 123 1.46 10.63 19.34
CA THR A 123 0.71 11.77 18.81
C THR A 123 1.44 13.11 18.89
N GLU A 124 2.59 13.15 19.57
CA GLU A 124 3.42 14.35 19.70
C GLU A 124 4.42 14.50 18.53
N GLU A 125 4.66 13.43 17.77
CA GLU A 125 5.55 13.43 16.62
C GLU A 125 4.75 13.50 15.31
N PRO A 126 5.22 14.23 14.28
CA PRO A 126 4.49 14.34 13.02
C PRO A 126 4.43 13.01 12.26
N TYR A 127 5.41 12.14 12.44
CA TYR A 127 5.42 10.78 11.92
C TYR A 127 6.41 9.90 12.69
N GLN A 128 6.28 8.58 12.54
CA GLN A 128 7.27 7.60 13.02
C GLN A 128 7.69 6.68 11.87
N LEU A 129 8.97 6.28 11.87
CA LEU A 129 9.48 5.22 11.00
C LEU A 129 9.66 3.95 11.81
N ILE A 130 8.91 2.92 11.46
CA ILE A 130 8.97 1.64 12.13
C ILE A 130 9.68 0.63 11.25
N SER A 131 10.88 0.21 11.66
CA SER A 131 11.63 -0.82 10.95
C SER A 131 10.91 -2.16 11.04
N LEU A 132 10.57 -2.74 9.90
CA LEU A 132 9.88 -4.02 9.85
C LEU A 132 10.86 -5.18 10.02
N GLY A 133 10.47 -6.20 10.77
CA GLY A 133 11.23 -7.46 10.87
C GLY A 133 11.22 -8.22 9.53
N ARG A 134 12.38 -8.72 9.09
CA ARG A 134 12.54 -9.42 7.79
C ARG A 134 11.68 -10.69 7.66
N ASP A 135 11.31 -11.28 8.79
CA ASP A 135 10.49 -12.48 8.89
C ASP A 135 8.98 -12.19 8.83
N THR A 136 8.57 -10.94 9.06
CA THR A 136 7.16 -10.53 9.04
C THR A 136 6.57 -10.63 7.63
N PHE A 137 5.28 -10.97 7.56
CA PHE A 137 4.54 -11.05 6.30
C PHE A 137 4.57 -9.72 5.53
N GLU A 138 4.39 -8.61 6.25
CA GLU A 138 4.38 -7.26 5.69
C GLU A 138 5.72 -6.91 5.01
N CYS A 139 6.85 -7.18 5.68
CA CYS A 139 8.17 -6.94 5.11
C CYS A 139 8.41 -7.79 3.86
N LYS A 140 8.03 -9.07 3.90
CA LYS A 140 8.14 -9.99 2.75
C LYS A 140 7.31 -9.53 1.56
N GLU A 141 6.11 -9.00 1.79
CA GLU A 141 5.24 -8.53 0.70
C GLU A 141 5.79 -7.26 0.04
N VAL A 142 6.27 -6.29 0.83
CA VAL A 142 6.94 -5.10 0.30
C VAL A 142 8.22 -5.48 -0.46
N ALA A 143 9.01 -6.41 0.08
CA ALA A 143 10.21 -6.93 -0.60
C ALA A 143 9.85 -7.61 -1.93
N ARG A 144 8.81 -8.45 -1.96
CA ARG A 144 8.33 -9.15 -3.17
C ARG A 144 7.95 -8.16 -4.28
N LEU A 145 7.24 -7.08 -3.94
CA LEU A 145 6.87 -6.03 -4.90
C LEU A 145 8.10 -5.32 -5.48
N PHE A 146 9.09 -5.04 -4.65
CA PHE A 146 10.36 -4.42 -5.07
C PHE A 146 11.16 -5.37 -5.99
N GLU A 147 11.38 -6.61 -5.54
CA GLU A 147 12.20 -7.63 -6.19
C GLU A 147 11.65 -8.05 -7.56
N ARG A 148 10.35 -7.90 -7.80
CA ARG A 148 9.71 -8.17 -9.11
C ARG A 148 10.45 -7.48 -10.27
N THR A 149 11.04 -6.31 -10.03
CA THR A 149 11.80 -5.58 -11.06
C THR A 149 13.21 -5.18 -10.64
N MET A 150 13.54 -5.30 -9.36
CA MET A 150 14.85 -5.02 -8.77
C MET A 150 15.52 -6.29 -8.23
N GLY A 151 15.25 -7.45 -8.84
CA GLY A 151 15.85 -8.73 -8.44
C GLY A 151 17.37 -8.67 -8.38
N GLY A 152 17.95 -9.19 -7.29
CA GLY A 152 19.39 -9.18 -7.03
C GLY A 152 19.91 -7.89 -6.37
N VAL A 153 19.07 -6.86 -6.17
CA VAL A 153 19.46 -5.64 -5.46
C VAL A 153 19.21 -5.81 -3.96
N PRO A 154 20.24 -5.72 -3.09
CA PRO A 154 20.07 -5.95 -1.66
C PRO A 154 19.23 -4.86 -0.97
N ILE A 155 18.16 -5.27 -0.29
CA ILE A 155 17.37 -4.41 0.59
C ILE A 155 18.10 -4.25 1.95
N LYS A 156 18.44 -3.01 2.28
CA LYS A 156 19.00 -2.62 3.58
C LYS A 156 17.93 -2.70 4.67
N ALA A 157 16.82 -1.98 4.47
CA ALA A 157 15.71 -1.90 5.41
C ALA A 157 14.40 -1.57 4.71
N ILE A 158 13.29 -2.02 5.29
CA ILE A 158 11.94 -1.57 4.96
C ILE A 158 11.35 -0.99 6.23
N GLN A 159 10.91 0.25 6.15
CA GLN A 159 10.31 0.97 7.27
C GLN A 159 8.89 1.36 6.92
N ARG A 160 7.94 1.02 7.78
CA ARG A 160 6.58 1.57 7.71
C ARG A 160 6.58 3.00 8.23
N ILE A 161 5.92 3.88 7.51
CA ILE A 161 5.69 5.26 7.93
C ILE A 161 4.34 5.30 8.64
N GLN A 162 4.35 5.81 9.86
CA GLN A 162 3.13 6.06 10.64
C GLN A 162 2.97 7.55 10.81
N ASN A 163 2.24 8.16 9.90
CA ASN A 163 1.80 9.56 9.98
C ASN A 163 0.26 9.57 10.05
N LEU A 164 -0.29 9.90 11.23
CA LEU A 164 -1.73 9.84 11.48
C LEU A 164 -2.47 10.88 10.62
N ASP A 165 -2.00 12.13 10.60
CA ASP A 165 -2.64 13.23 9.88
C ASP A 165 -2.73 12.96 8.37
N LEU A 166 -1.63 12.52 7.76
CA LEU A 166 -1.61 12.16 6.34
C LEU A 166 -2.52 10.96 6.04
N TRP A 167 -2.61 10.00 6.97
CA TRP A 167 -3.52 8.88 6.84
C TRP A 167 -4.98 9.33 6.89
N GLU A 168 -5.32 10.30 7.75
CA GLU A 168 -6.67 10.86 7.80
C GLU A 168 -7.03 11.59 6.50
N PHE A 169 -6.11 12.40 5.97
CA PHE A 169 -6.33 13.11 4.70
C PHE A 169 -6.57 12.12 3.57
N PHE A 170 -5.77 11.05 3.49
CA PHE A 170 -5.96 9.97 2.53
C PHE A 170 -7.32 9.28 2.66
N CYS A 171 -7.70 8.85 3.86
CA CYS A 171 -8.99 8.19 4.11
C CYS A 171 -10.17 9.11 3.77
N ARG A 172 -10.09 10.39 4.17
CA ARG A 172 -11.12 11.39 3.91
C ARG A 172 -11.24 11.69 2.41
N LYS A 173 -10.12 11.74 1.69
CA LYS A 173 -10.11 11.89 0.23
C LYS A 173 -10.75 10.69 -0.46
N LYS A 174 -10.44 9.47 -0.03
CA LYS A 174 -11.07 8.25 -0.55
C LYS A 174 -12.59 8.28 -0.34
N ALA A 175 -13.04 8.63 0.86
CA ALA A 175 -14.47 8.75 1.16
C ALA A 175 -15.16 9.84 0.33
N GLN A 176 -14.49 10.98 0.10
CA GLN A 176 -14.98 12.05 -0.76
C GLN A 176 -15.15 11.56 -2.21
N LEU A 177 -14.12 10.94 -2.79
CA LEU A 177 -14.15 10.44 -4.17
C LEU A 177 -15.23 9.36 -4.34
N ARG A 178 -15.38 8.43 -3.38
CA ARG A 178 -16.47 7.43 -3.38
C ARG A 178 -17.85 8.07 -3.44
N LYS A 179 -18.11 9.14 -2.68
CA LYS A 179 -19.39 9.86 -2.70
C LYS A 179 -19.64 10.56 -4.05
N ILE A 180 -18.60 11.15 -4.63
CA ILE A 180 -18.68 11.85 -5.92
C ILE A 180 -18.94 10.86 -7.06
N LYS A 181 -18.19 9.75 -7.09
CA LYS A 181 -18.23 8.76 -8.17
C LYS A 181 -19.33 7.72 -8.02
N ARG A 182 -19.90 7.59 -6.82
CA ARG A 182 -20.90 6.57 -6.45
C ARG A 182 -20.40 5.15 -6.69
N THR A 183 -19.10 4.93 -6.58
CA THR A 183 -18.43 3.64 -6.72
C THR A 183 -17.18 3.61 -5.84
N ASP A 184 -16.59 2.43 -5.66
CA ASP A 184 -15.27 2.31 -5.02
C ASP A 184 -14.19 2.96 -5.89
N ILE A 185 -13.11 3.43 -5.24
CA ILE A 185 -12.01 4.10 -5.93
C ILE A 185 -10.84 3.14 -6.02
N GLU A 186 -10.35 2.95 -7.23
CA GLU A 186 -9.19 2.09 -7.46
C GLU A 186 -7.96 2.64 -6.71
N GLU A 187 -7.36 1.76 -5.92
CA GLU A 187 -6.17 2.02 -5.12
C GLU A 187 -5.04 1.11 -5.59
N LYS A 188 -3.82 1.66 -5.73
CA LYS A 188 -2.62 0.90 -6.10
C LYS A 188 -1.46 1.22 -5.18
N MET A 189 -0.60 0.22 -4.98
CA MET A 189 0.74 0.44 -4.44
C MET A 189 1.70 0.76 -5.56
N LEU A 190 2.33 1.92 -5.49
CA LEU A 190 3.22 2.42 -6.54
C LEU A 190 4.51 3.00 -5.94
N PHE A 191 5.60 2.86 -6.68
CA PHE A 191 6.93 3.29 -6.25
C PHE A 191 7.17 4.76 -6.61
N HIS A 192 7.83 5.50 -5.71
CA HIS A 192 8.31 6.86 -5.95
C HIS A 192 9.78 6.98 -5.55
N GLY A 193 10.64 7.25 -6.54
CA GLY A 193 12.07 7.46 -6.31
C GLY A 193 12.34 8.92 -6.01
N THR A 194 13.17 9.20 -5.01
CA THR A 194 13.53 10.56 -4.62
C THR A 194 14.92 10.59 -3.99
N GLY A 195 15.52 11.77 -3.89
CA GLY A 195 16.77 11.97 -3.16
C GLY A 195 16.57 11.85 -1.65
N HIS A 196 17.61 11.39 -0.94
CA HIS A 196 17.55 11.19 0.51
C HIS A 196 17.16 12.47 1.28
N SER A 197 17.57 13.64 0.78
CA SER A 197 17.19 14.96 1.33
C SER A 197 15.69 15.21 1.41
N ASN A 198 14.88 14.53 0.58
CA ASN A 198 13.44 14.75 0.51
C ASN A 198 12.65 13.82 1.44
N VAL A 199 13.29 12.78 1.99
CA VAL A 199 12.62 11.74 2.78
C VAL A 199 11.87 12.35 3.97
N GLN A 200 12.55 13.19 4.76
CA GLN A 200 11.93 13.84 5.92
C GLN A 200 10.75 14.71 5.49
N ALA A 201 10.90 15.51 4.43
CA ALA A 201 9.84 16.39 3.94
C ALA A 201 8.61 15.60 3.47
N ILE A 202 8.80 14.49 2.75
CA ILE A 202 7.71 13.63 2.28
C ILE A 202 7.02 12.92 3.44
N CYS A 203 7.76 12.40 4.41
CA CYS A 203 7.17 11.75 5.59
C CYS A 203 6.36 12.73 6.44
N THR A 204 6.78 13.99 6.55
CA THR A 204 6.07 15.02 7.33
C THR A 204 4.89 15.63 6.57
N TYR A 205 5.10 16.03 5.31
CA TYR A 205 4.19 16.91 4.56
C TYR A 205 3.58 16.28 3.31
N ASN A 206 3.85 14.99 3.05
CA ASN A 206 3.47 14.26 1.84
C ASN A 206 4.23 14.71 0.57
N PHE A 207 3.88 14.11 -0.57
CA PHE A 207 4.50 14.42 -1.86
C PHE A 207 4.04 15.78 -2.39
N ASP A 208 5.00 16.69 -2.63
CA ASP A 208 4.75 17.97 -3.28
C ASP A 208 5.60 18.11 -4.57
N TRP A 209 4.93 17.98 -5.72
CA TRP A 209 5.54 18.11 -7.03
C TRP A 209 6.12 19.52 -7.27
N ARG A 210 5.63 20.53 -6.55
CA ARG A 210 6.15 21.90 -6.65
C ARG A 210 7.55 22.02 -6.04
N LEU A 211 7.89 21.18 -5.07
CA LEU A 211 9.19 21.19 -4.39
C LEU A 211 10.23 20.28 -5.05
N THR A 212 9.78 19.17 -5.65
CA THR A 212 10.67 18.16 -6.23
C THR A 212 11.18 18.52 -7.63
N GLY A 213 10.61 19.54 -8.26
CA GLY A 213 11.00 20.01 -9.58
C GLY A 213 10.53 19.06 -10.68
N SER A 214 10.13 19.63 -11.81
CA SER A 214 9.60 18.89 -12.93
C SER A 214 10.70 18.22 -13.74
N HIS A 215 11.05 16.98 -13.39
CA HIS A 215 11.89 16.13 -14.25
C HIS A 215 11.09 15.62 -15.45
N GLY A 216 10.75 16.53 -16.35
CA GLY A 216 9.96 16.25 -17.54
C GLY A 216 8.51 15.94 -17.18
N ASP A 217 7.71 16.99 -16.98
CA ASP A 217 6.24 16.90 -16.83
C ASP A 217 5.60 16.38 -18.14
N VAL A 218 5.92 15.16 -18.57
CA VAL A 218 5.47 14.61 -19.86
C VAL A 218 3.97 14.31 -19.81
N TYR A 219 3.47 13.90 -18.64
CA TYR A 219 2.09 13.43 -18.45
C TYR A 219 1.27 14.36 -17.53
N GLY A 220 1.84 15.51 -17.16
CA GLY A 220 1.20 16.54 -16.34
C GLY A 220 2.07 17.04 -15.18
N LYS A 221 1.66 18.16 -14.60
CA LYS A 221 2.29 18.83 -13.46
C LYS A 221 1.74 18.25 -12.16
N GLY A 222 2.25 17.08 -11.78
CA GLY A 222 1.82 16.33 -10.62
C GLY A 222 2.93 15.45 -10.06
N SER A 223 2.64 14.72 -8.99
CA SER A 223 3.56 13.74 -8.41
C SER A 223 3.51 12.44 -9.21
N TYR A 224 4.67 11.93 -9.62
CA TYR A 224 4.81 10.75 -10.47
C TYR A 224 5.05 9.49 -9.64
N PHE A 225 4.34 8.42 -9.96
CA PHE A 225 4.45 7.11 -9.32
C PHE A 225 4.58 6.02 -10.38
N ALA A 226 5.44 5.04 -10.15
CA ALA A 226 5.70 3.96 -11.09
C ALA A 226 5.18 2.62 -10.56
N ARG A 227 4.65 1.81 -11.46
CA ARG A 227 4.31 0.41 -11.18
C ARG A 227 5.54 -0.43 -10.81
N ASP A 228 6.68 -0.12 -11.44
CA ASP A 228 7.90 -0.91 -11.36
C ASP A 228 9.00 -0.16 -10.59
N ALA A 229 9.50 -0.75 -9.51
CA ALA A 229 10.57 -0.19 -8.67
C ALA A 229 11.81 0.20 -9.49
N LYS A 230 12.14 -0.59 -10.52
CA LYS A 230 13.25 -0.31 -11.43
C LYS A 230 13.14 1.05 -12.12
N TYR A 231 11.95 1.49 -12.47
CA TYR A 231 11.75 2.82 -13.05
C TYR A 231 12.04 3.90 -12.00
N SER A 232 11.46 3.78 -10.82
CA SER A 232 11.65 4.72 -9.71
C SER A 232 13.11 4.79 -9.22
N SER A 233 13.86 3.69 -9.28
CA SER A 233 15.27 3.65 -8.88
C SER A 233 16.17 4.65 -9.62
N LYS A 234 15.77 5.07 -10.83
CA LYS A 234 16.48 6.07 -11.64
C LYS A 234 16.47 7.46 -11.01
N PHE A 235 15.46 7.76 -10.18
CA PHE A 235 15.25 9.03 -9.51
C PHE A 235 15.74 9.04 -8.05
N CYS A 236 16.25 7.90 -7.58
CA CYS A 236 16.92 7.79 -6.28
C CYS A 236 18.35 8.35 -6.39
N HIS A 237 18.45 9.67 -6.47
CA HIS A 237 19.72 10.37 -6.61
C HIS A 237 20.37 10.65 -5.25
N SER A 238 21.70 10.55 -5.19
CA SER A 238 22.47 11.22 -4.14
C SER A 238 22.35 12.74 -4.32
N THR A 239 22.13 13.41 -3.20
CA THR A 239 21.78 14.83 -2.97
C THR A 239 22.58 15.87 -3.78
N GLY A 240 23.77 15.54 -4.26
CA GLY A 240 24.66 16.46 -4.99
C GLY A 240 24.11 17.10 -6.27
N LYS A 241 22.96 16.63 -6.82
CA LYS A 241 22.33 17.21 -8.03
C LYS A 241 21.10 18.10 -7.78
N HIS A 242 20.62 18.24 -6.54
CA HIS A 242 19.36 18.96 -6.23
C HIS A 242 19.51 20.36 -5.61
N ASN A 243 20.73 20.90 -5.50
CA ASN A 243 20.99 22.17 -4.81
C ASN A 243 20.29 23.40 -5.43
N PHE A 244 19.92 23.39 -6.71
CA PHE A 244 19.31 24.56 -7.36
C PHE A 244 17.78 24.66 -7.18
N THR A 245 17.06 23.55 -7.05
CA THR A 245 15.59 23.58 -6.98
C THR A 245 15.09 24.07 -5.62
N LEU A 246 15.76 23.68 -4.53
CA LEU A 246 15.41 24.09 -3.16
C LEU A 246 15.62 25.61 -2.93
N GLN A 247 16.69 26.18 -3.52
CA GLN A 247 16.97 27.61 -3.43
C GLN A 247 15.85 28.47 -4.04
N LYS A 248 15.20 28.00 -5.11
CA LYS A 248 14.07 28.69 -5.74
C LYS A 248 12.87 28.85 -4.80
N HIS A 249 12.76 27.98 -3.79
CA HIS A 249 11.71 28.02 -2.77
C HIS A 249 12.20 28.62 -1.44
N GLY A 250 13.37 29.28 -1.44
CA GLY A 250 13.94 29.90 -0.23
C GLY A 250 14.46 28.88 0.79
N LEU A 251 14.65 27.63 0.39
CA LEU A 251 15.18 26.58 1.26
C LEU A 251 16.70 26.47 1.09
N ALA A 252 17.44 26.55 2.19
CA ALA A 252 18.86 26.25 2.20
C ALA A 252 19.05 24.74 1.94
N PRO A 253 20.06 24.34 1.13
CA PRO A 253 20.40 22.93 1.01
C PRO A 253 20.66 22.32 2.39
N PRO A 254 20.13 21.12 2.67
CA PRO A 254 20.45 20.44 3.91
C PRO A 254 21.97 20.20 3.99
N ILE A 255 22.59 20.63 5.09
CA ILE A 255 24.01 20.44 5.36
C ILE A 255 24.20 18.99 5.81
N PHE A 256 24.20 18.05 4.86
CA PHE A 256 24.60 16.68 5.18
C PHE A 256 26.12 16.61 5.30
N GLN A 257 26.61 16.11 6.44
CA GLN A 257 28.05 15.88 6.68
C GLN A 257 28.61 14.76 5.79
N SER A 258 27.77 13.83 5.34
CA SER A 258 28.11 12.75 4.38
C SER A 258 26.84 12.09 3.84
N GLU A 259 26.81 11.79 2.53
CA GLU A 259 25.71 11.03 1.92
C GLU A 259 25.64 9.59 2.45
N PRO A 260 24.44 9.04 2.68
CA PRO A 260 24.31 7.62 2.98
C PRO A 260 24.78 6.77 1.79
N PRO A 261 25.44 5.62 2.04
CA PRO A 261 25.93 4.72 0.99
C PRO A 261 24.81 3.86 0.35
N PHE A 262 23.55 4.24 0.55
CA PHE A 262 22.37 3.52 0.10
C PHE A 262 21.37 4.51 -0.50
N LYS A 263 20.46 4.00 -1.33
CA LYS A 263 19.37 4.74 -1.95
C LYS A 263 18.07 4.53 -1.17
N SER A 264 17.15 5.46 -1.32
CA SER A 264 15.82 5.42 -0.72
C SER A 264 14.74 5.57 -1.79
N MET A 265 13.67 4.79 -1.69
CA MET A 265 12.45 5.00 -2.46
C MET A 265 11.22 4.75 -1.60
N PHE A 266 10.11 5.41 -1.93
CA PHE A 266 8.83 5.16 -1.29
C PHE A 266 8.05 4.10 -2.06
N LEU A 267 7.30 3.28 -1.33
CA LEU A 267 6.16 2.53 -1.84
C LEU A 267 4.91 3.15 -1.20
N ALA A 268 4.09 3.80 -2.01
CA ALA A 268 2.97 4.61 -1.58
C ALA A 268 1.63 3.98 -1.98
N ARG A 269 0.61 4.19 -1.15
CA ARG A 269 -0.79 3.96 -1.54
C ARG A 269 -1.28 5.14 -2.35
N VAL A 270 -1.88 4.85 -3.49
CA VAL A 270 -2.32 5.86 -4.44
C VAL A 270 -3.75 5.57 -4.87
N LEU A 271 -4.65 6.54 -4.65
CA LEU A 271 -6.00 6.54 -5.20
C LEU A 271 -5.92 6.94 -6.68
N VAL A 272 -5.69 5.96 -7.56
CA VAL A 272 -5.58 6.19 -9.00
C VAL A 272 -6.93 6.42 -9.65
N GLY A 273 -8.00 5.83 -9.09
CA GLY A 273 -9.36 5.96 -9.60
C GLY A 273 -9.45 5.67 -11.10
N GLU A 274 -10.31 6.41 -11.79
CA GLU A 274 -10.39 6.35 -13.25
C GLU A 274 -9.32 7.25 -13.87
N TYR A 275 -8.52 6.71 -14.78
CA TYR A 275 -7.40 7.42 -15.39
C TYR A 275 -7.52 7.56 -16.91
N THR A 276 -6.75 8.50 -17.47
CA THR A 276 -6.62 8.73 -18.91
C THR A 276 -5.20 9.14 -19.28
N LEU A 277 -4.89 9.29 -20.57
CA LEU A 277 -3.58 9.73 -21.02
C LEU A 277 -3.22 11.12 -20.46
N GLY A 278 -2.01 11.23 -19.94
CA GLY A 278 -1.46 12.50 -19.47
C GLY A 278 -1.03 13.43 -20.60
N HIS A 279 -0.89 14.71 -20.25
CA HIS A 279 -0.40 15.74 -21.17
C HIS A 279 0.41 16.80 -20.39
N PRO A 280 1.49 17.36 -20.96
CA PRO A 280 2.38 18.27 -20.21
C PRO A 280 1.74 19.54 -19.65
N LEU A 281 0.66 19.99 -20.30
CA LEU A 281 -0.08 21.19 -19.90
C LEU A 281 -1.07 20.95 -18.75
N PHE A 282 -1.36 19.70 -18.39
CA PHE A 282 -2.32 19.39 -17.35
C PHE A 282 -1.77 19.75 -15.97
N SER A 283 -2.54 20.54 -15.22
CA SER A 283 -2.32 20.80 -13.79
C SER A 283 -3.35 20.10 -12.90
N ARG A 284 -4.25 19.32 -13.53
CA ARG A 284 -5.26 18.44 -12.93
C ARG A 284 -5.68 17.41 -13.98
N PRO A 285 -6.31 16.28 -13.61
CA PRO A 285 -6.85 15.36 -14.59
C PRO A 285 -7.90 16.06 -15.48
N PRO A 286 -8.01 15.70 -16.76
CA PRO A 286 -8.95 16.32 -17.68
C PRO A 286 -10.40 15.89 -17.38
N SER A 287 -11.35 16.65 -17.92
CA SER A 287 -12.78 16.32 -17.86
C SER A 287 -13.10 15.14 -18.79
N LYS A 288 -14.05 14.30 -18.40
CA LYS A 288 -14.49 13.15 -19.20
C LYS A 288 -15.48 13.53 -20.30
N ASP A 289 -16.25 14.58 -20.04
CA ASP A 289 -17.40 15.00 -20.85
C ASP A 289 -17.37 16.52 -21.11
N THR A 290 -16.21 17.16 -20.92
CA THR A 290 -15.98 18.61 -21.01
C THR A 290 -16.70 19.47 -19.96
N THR A 291 -17.39 18.86 -18.99
CA THR A 291 -17.99 19.58 -17.87
C THR A 291 -16.97 19.91 -16.77
N ILE A 292 -17.32 20.87 -15.91
CA ILE A 292 -16.49 21.30 -14.77
C ILE A 292 -16.68 20.44 -13.51
N THR A 293 -17.43 19.34 -13.58
CA THR A 293 -17.74 18.50 -12.41
C THR A 293 -17.32 17.04 -12.58
N ASN A 294 -17.17 16.56 -13.82
CA ASN A 294 -16.85 15.16 -14.11
C ASN A 294 -15.42 15.01 -14.66
N PHE A 295 -14.46 14.78 -13.77
CA PHE A 295 -13.06 14.58 -14.14
C PHE A 295 -12.63 13.13 -13.97
N TYR A 296 -11.55 12.76 -14.66
CA TYR A 296 -10.71 11.63 -14.26
C TYR A 296 -10.05 11.91 -12.90
N ASP A 297 -9.51 10.87 -12.27
CA ASP A 297 -8.88 10.93 -10.96
C ASP A 297 -7.35 10.99 -11.06
N SER A 298 -6.76 10.48 -12.14
CA SER A 298 -5.33 10.56 -12.43
C SER A 298 -5.01 10.52 -13.93
N CYS A 299 -3.75 10.73 -14.28
CA CYS A 299 -3.23 10.58 -15.65
C CYS A 299 -2.19 9.46 -15.72
N VAL A 300 -2.05 8.83 -16.88
CA VAL A 300 -1.10 7.73 -17.13
C VAL A 300 -0.30 7.91 -18.41
N ASP A 301 0.77 7.12 -18.57
CA ASP A 301 1.56 7.03 -19.80
C ASP A 301 0.89 6.22 -20.90
N ASP A 302 0.18 5.16 -20.53
CA ASP A 302 -0.54 4.25 -21.43
C ASP A 302 -1.82 3.75 -20.75
N ILE A 303 -2.97 3.78 -21.44
CA ILE A 303 -4.26 3.39 -20.85
C ILE A 303 -4.37 1.87 -20.68
N ALA A 304 -3.84 1.10 -21.63
CA ALA A 304 -3.98 -0.36 -21.64
C ALA A 304 -3.04 -1.04 -20.64
N ASN A 305 -1.84 -0.49 -20.44
CA ASN A 305 -0.83 -1.04 -19.56
C ASN A 305 -0.03 0.09 -18.86
N PRO A 306 -0.68 0.82 -17.94
CA PRO A 306 -0.06 1.96 -17.28
C PRO A 306 1.14 1.54 -16.44
N LYS A 307 2.29 2.19 -16.70
CA LYS A 307 3.52 2.03 -15.91
C LYS A 307 3.78 3.24 -15.04
N ILE A 308 3.22 4.39 -15.41
CA ILE A 308 3.39 5.67 -14.72
C ILE A 308 1.99 6.22 -14.43
N PHE A 309 1.80 6.69 -13.20
CA PHE A 309 0.62 7.42 -12.76
C PHE A 309 1.04 8.80 -12.28
N VAL A 310 0.30 9.82 -12.69
CA VAL A 310 0.47 11.21 -12.27
C VAL A 310 -0.71 11.64 -11.42
N ILE A 311 -0.40 12.06 -10.20
CA ILE A 311 -1.37 12.45 -9.18
C ILE A 311 -1.22 13.94 -8.88
N PHE A 312 -2.34 14.66 -8.95
CA PHE A 312 -2.35 16.13 -8.88
C PHE A 312 -2.76 16.66 -7.49
N ASP A 313 -3.37 15.82 -6.65
CA ASP A 313 -3.76 16.13 -5.27
C ASP A 313 -3.00 15.21 -4.31
N SER A 314 -2.19 15.78 -3.42
CA SER A 314 -1.38 15.02 -2.47
C SER A 314 -2.21 14.16 -1.53
N ASN A 315 -3.47 14.54 -1.24
CA ASN A 315 -4.36 13.74 -0.40
C ASN A 315 -4.85 12.45 -1.07
N GLN A 316 -4.60 12.25 -2.38
CA GLN A 316 -4.80 10.95 -3.03
C GLN A 316 -3.67 9.96 -2.75
N VAL A 317 -2.64 10.36 -2.00
CA VAL A 317 -1.44 9.56 -1.76
C VAL A 317 -1.15 9.45 -0.26
N TYR A 318 -0.74 8.26 0.16
CA TYR A 318 -0.15 8.04 1.46
C TYR A 318 1.24 7.36 1.32
N PRO A 319 2.34 7.97 1.80
CA PRO A 319 3.65 7.34 1.78
C PRO A 319 3.69 6.25 2.85
N GLU A 320 3.39 4.99 2.49
CA GLU A 320 3.23 3.91 3.47
C GLU A 320 4.55 3.26 3.89
N TYR A 321 5.47 3.05 2.94
CA TYR A 321 6.76 2.44 3.20
C TYR A 321 7.91 3.24 2.62
N LEU A 322 9.01 3.27 3.37
CA LEU A 322 10.34 3.69 2.92
C LEU A 322 11.20 2.44 2.74
N ILE A 323 11.73 2.24 1.53
CA ILE A 323 12.63 1.14 1.19
C ILE A 323 14.03 1.71 1.00
N GLU A 324 14.97 1.22 1.80
CA GLU A 324 16.40 1.53 1.68
C GLU A 324 17.12 0.34 1.04
N PHE A 325 17.95 0.58 0.03
CA PHE A 325 18.61 -0.45 -0.77
C PHE A 325 19.96 0.02 -1.32
N TYR A 326 20.84 -0.91 -1.70
CA TYR A 326 22.19 -0.61 -2.19
C TYR A 326 22.28 -0.51 -3.72
#